data_AF-A0A9F5J7F9-F1
#
_entry.id   AF-A0A9F5J7F9-F1
#
_cell.length_a   1.000
_cell.length_b   1.000
_cell.length_c   1.000
_cell.angle_alpha   90.00
_cell.angle_beta   90.00
_cell.angle_gamma   90.00
#
_symmetry.space_group_name_H-M   'P 1'
#
loop_
_entity.id
_entity.type
_entity.pdbx_description
1 polymer ?
#
loop_
_entity_poly.entity_id
_entity_poly.type
_entity_poly.pdbx_seq_one_letter_code
_entity_poly.pdbx_strand_id
1 'polypeptide(L)'
;RAGGKGDLFPPSLQKWRPFCLQFEGAVEDFNFGTLLRLDCRRGYSEENTVLVPRIQFLAIEIARNREGCNAAVYRHGGAPEAGPIPEPAGPR
;
A
#
# COMPACT_ATOMS: atom_id res chain seq x y z
N ARG A 1 -32.55 4.40 -19.62
CA ARG A 1 -31.52 3.43 -20.08
C ARG A 1 -30.22 3.81 -19.36
N ALA A 2 -29.63 2.84 -18.65
CA ALA A 2 -28.50 2.90 -17.71
C ALA A 2 -27.53 4.11 -17.76
N GLY A 3 -27.62 5.01 -16.77
CA GLY A 3 -26.47 5.77 -16.26
C GLY A 3 -26.01 5.09 -14.98
N GLY A 4 -25.04 4.19 -15.09
CA GLY A 4 -24.56 3.42 -13.94
C GLY A 4 -23.72 4.30 -13.01
N LYS A 5 -23.82 4.10 -11.69
CA LYS A 5 -23.00 4.79 -10.66
C LYS A 5 -21.47 4.71 -10.88
N GLY A 6 -20.99 3.97 -11.87
CA GLY A 6 -19.58 3.82 -12.21
C GLY A 6 -18.92 5.10 -12.71
N ASP A 7 -19.63 5.94 -13.46
CA ASP A 7 -19.05 7.16 -14.08
C ASP A 7 -18.90 8.33 -13.10
N LEU A 8 -19.45 8.20 -11.88
CA LEU A 8 -19.42 9.26 -10.87
C LEU A 8 -18.13 9.24 -10.02
N PHE A 9 -17.37 8.15 -10.06
CA PHE A 9 -16.16 8.00 -9.26
C PHE A 9 -14.90 8.16 -10.13
N PRO A 10 -13.87 8.89 -9.66
CA PRO A 10 -12.58 8.93 -10.35
C PRO A 10 -12.05 7.51 -10.61
N PRO A 11 -11.35 7.28 -11.74
CA PRO A 11 -10.87 5.96 -12.14
C PRO A 11 -10.04 5.23 -11.08
N SER A 12 -9.34 5.97 -10.23
CA SER A 12 -8.55 5.43 -9.12
C SER A 12 -9.43 4.75 -8.06
N LEU A 13 -10.56 5.35 -7.68
CA LEU A 13 -11.50 4.75 -6.72
C LEU A 13 -12.15 3.48 -7.28
N GLN A 14 -12.42 3.45 -8.59
CA GLN A 14 -12.99 2.27 -9.25
C GLN A 14 -12.05 1.05 -9.20
N LYS A 15 -10.73 1.28 -9.24
CA LYS A 15 -9.72 0.20 -9.14
C LYS A 15 -9.48 -0.22 -7.70
N TRP A 16 -9.34 0.74 -6.79
CA TRP A 16 -8.98 0.44 -5.41
C TRP A 16 -10.13 -0.13 -4.58
N ARG A 17 -11.37 0.25 -4.87
CA ARG A 17 -12.53 -0.22 -4.11
C ARG A 17 -12.70 -1.75 -4.13
N PRO A 18 -12.71 -2.44 -5.28
CA PRO A 18 -12.80 -3.90 -5.28
C PRO A 18 -11.61 -4.54 -4.57
N PHE A 19 -10.39 -4.00 -4.75
CA PHE A 19 -9.21 -4.49 -4.04
C PHE A 19 -9.35 -4.38 -2.51
N CYS A 20 -9.75 -3.22 -1.99
CA CYS A 20 -9.91 -3.04 -0.55
C CYS A 20 -10.99 -3.96 0.04
N LEU A 21 -12.11 -4.15 -0.65
CA LEU A 21 -13.22 -4.97 -0.17
C LEU A 21 -12.87 -6.47 -0.07
N GLN A 22 -11.86 -6.95 -0.79
CA GLN A 22 -11.40 -8.35 -0.66
C GLN A 22 -10.83 -8.67 0.72
N PHE A 23 -10.50 -7.66 1.52
CA PHE A 23 -9.91 -7.81 2.85
C PHE A 23 -10.89 -7.54 3.99
N GLU A 24 -12.16 -7.26 3.68
CA GLU A 24 -13.21 -7.13 4.68
C GLU A 24 -13.34 -8.44 5.48
N GLY A 25 -13.19 -8.35 6.81
CA GLY A 25 -13.19 -9.52 7.71
C GLY A 25 -11.90 -10.33 7.74
N ALA A 26 -10.98 -10.14 6.78
CA ALA A 26 -9.66 -10.77 6.79
C ALA A 26 -8.60 -9.91 7.49
N VAL A 27 -8.73 -8.58 7.36
CA VAL A 27 -7.85 -7.61 7.99
C VAL A 27 -8.67 -6.72 8.90
N GLU A 28 -8.28 -6.68 10.17
CA GLU A 28 -8.86 -5.77 11.15
C GLU A 28 -8.67 -4.31 10.70
N ASP A 29 -9.75 -3.54 10.73
CA ASP A 29 -9.76 -2.13 10.36
C ASP A 29 -9.16 -1.86 8.96
N PHE A 30 -9.47 -2.73 7.99
CA PHE A 30 -8.96 -2.67 6.62
C PHE A 30 -9.14 -1.29 5.95
N ASN A 31 -10.18 -0.56 6.34
CA ASN A 31 -10.55 0.76 5.80
C ASN A 31 -10.07 1.94 6.66
N PHE A 32 -9.32 1.72 7.75
CA PHE A 32 -8.83 2.78 8.63
C PHE A 32 -7.91 3.76 7.92
N GLY A 33 -8.10 5.05 8.18
CA GLY A 33 -7.31 6.12 7.57
C GLY A 33 -5.85 6.10 8.04
N THR A 34 -4.93 5.91 7.10
CA THR A 34 -3.49 5.80 7.35
C THR A 34 -2.73 6.80 6.47
N LEU A 35 -1.67 7.42 7.00
CA LEU A 35 -0.82 8.34 6.24
C LEU A 35 0.20 7.58 5.39
N LEU A 36 0.18 7.80 4.08
CA LEU A 36 1.11 7.21 3.13
C LEU A 36 2.02 8.28 2.52
N ARG A 37 3.31 7.96 2.42
CA ARG A 37 4.31 8.79 1.71
C ARG A 37 4.18 8.60 0.20
N LEU A 38 4.09 9.70 -0.56
CA LEU A 38 4.07 9.68 -2.03
C LEU A 38 5.43 9.23 -2.57
N ASP A 39 6.51 9.85 -2.11
CA ASP A 39 7.89 9.45 -2.33
C ASP A 39 8.47 8.82 -1.05
N CYS A 40 8.84 7.55 -1.13
CA CYS A 40 9.41 6.78 -0.01
C CYS A 40 10.78 7.30 0.45
N ARG A 41 11.49 8.06 -0.38
CA ARG A 41 12.82 8.62 -0.07
C ARG A 41 12.74 9.92 0.73
N ARG A 42 11.57 10.55 0.78
CA ARG A 42 11.29 11.80 1.49
C ARG A 42 10.53 11.50 2.79
N GLY A 43 10.63 12.38 3.77
CA GLY A 43 9.86 12.29 5.02
C GLY A 43 8.37 12.59 4.82
N TYR A 44 7.60 12.50 5.91
CA TYR A 44 6.23 12.99 5.93
C TYR A 44 6.23 14.53 5.90
N SER A 45 5.54 15.09 4.91
CA SER A 45 5.27 16.52 4.77
C SER A 45 3.91 16.70 4.10
N GLU A 46 3.35 17.91 4.12
CA GLU A 46 2.04 18.19 3.50
C GLU A 46 2.03 17.82 2.01
N GLU A 47 3.11 18.13 1.29
CA GLU A 47 3.22 17.83 -0.15
C GLU A 47 3.60 16.38 -0.47
N ASN A 48 4.05 15.59 0.52
CA ASN A 48 4.48 14.19 0.34
C ASN A 48 3.58 13.18 1.05
N THR A 49 2.45 13.61 1.62
CA THR A 49 1.59 12.74 2.44
C THR A 49 0.17 12.75 1.94
N VAL A 50 -0.43 11.56 1.87
CA VAL A 50 -1.85 11.39 1.54
C VAL A 50 -2.51 10.44 2.53
N LEU A 51 -3.79 10.69 2.85
CA LEU A 51 -4.61 9.80 3.65
C LEU A 51 -5.18 8.68 2.77
N VAL A 52 -4.91 7.43 3.13
CA VAL A 52 -5.39 6.23 2.41
C VAL A 52 -5.96 5.20 3.36
N PRO A 53 -6.84 4.30 2.91
CA PRO A 53 -7.22 3.11 3.67
C PRO A 53 -6.00 2.25 4.03
N ARG A 54 -6.03 1.62 5.21
CA ARG A 54 -4.98 0.73 5.73
C ARG A 54 -4.54 -0.32 4.71
N ILE A 55 -5.48 -0.92 3.97
CA ILE A 55 -5.14 -1.90 2.93
C ILE A 55 -4.30 -1.32 1.80
N GLN A 56 -4.56 -0.09 1.37
CA GLN A 56 -3.74 0.56 0.35
C GLN A 56 -2.32 0.82 0.88
N PHE A 57 -2.23 1.30 2.12
CA PHE A 57 -0.94 1.50 2.80
C PHE A 57 -0.16 0.19 2.86
N LEU A 58 -0.77 -0.89 3.35
CA LEU A 58 -0.13 -2.20 3.46
C LEU A 58 0.32 -2.73 2.11
N ALA A 59 -0.53 -2.67 1.08
CA ALA A 59 -0.18 -3.12 -0.26
C ALA A 59 1.06 -2.40 -0.81
N ILE A 60 1.10 -1.07 -0.68
CA ILE A 60 2.18 -0.23 -1.20
C ILE A 60 3.47 -0.42 -0.38
N GLU A 61 3.39 -0.43 0.95
CA GLU A 61 4.57 -0.58 1.81
C GLU A 61 5.16 -1.99 1.74
N ILE A 62 4.34 -3.04 1.60
CA ILE A 62 4.83 -4.40 1.36
C ILE A 62 5.60 -4.46 0.03
N ALA A 63 5.07 -3.87 -1.04
CA ALA A 63 5.77 -3.82 -2.33
C ALA A 63 7.10 -3.06 -2.21
N ARG A 64 7.11 -1.87 -1.58
CA ARG A 64 8.33 -1.07 -1.33
C ARG A 64 9.38 -1.82 -0.52
N ASN A 65 8.97 -2.61 0.46
CA ASN A 65 9.88 -3.43 1.25
C ASN A 65 10.47 -4.56 0.41
N ARG A 66 9.67 -5.23 -0.42
CA ARG A 66 10.13 -6.30 -1.33
C ARG A 66 11.05 -5.78 -2.43
N GLU A 67 10.82 -4.56 -2.92
CA GLU A 67 11.65 -3.88 -3.93
C GLU A 67 12.87 -3.15 -3.34
N GLY A 68 13.01 -3.10 -2.01
CA GLY A 68 14.14 -2.46 -1.34
C GLY A 68 14.08 -0.93 -1.27
N CYS A 69 12.99 -0.30 -1.71
CA CYS A 69 12.79 1.16 -1.66
C CYS A 69 12.91 1.74 -0.23
N ASN A 70 12.53 0.98 0.78
CA ASN A 70 12.61 1.37 2.19
C ASN A 70 13.92 0.93 2.89
N ALA A 71 14.88 0.36 2.17
CA ALA A 71 16.11 -0.15 2.79
C ALA A 71 16.89 0.94 3.54
N ALA A 72 16.84 2.19 3.09
CA ALA A 72 17.46 3.33 3.80
C ALA A 72 16.84 3.55 5.18
N VAL A 73 15.51 3.50 5.30
CA VAL A 73 14.80 3.63 6.59
C VAL A 73 15.21 2.52 7.55
N TYR A 74 15.31 1.29 7.04
CA TYR A 74 15.72 0.13 7.83
C TYR A 74 17.16 0.23 8.34
N ARG A 75 18.10 0.67 7.50
CA ARG A 75 19.52 0.81 7.86
C ARG A 75 19.76 1.92 8.89
N HIS A 76 19.01 3.01 8.84
CA HIS A 76 19.11 4.08 9.84
C HIS A 76 18.47 3.70 11.20
N GLY A 77 17.64 2.66 11.24
CA GLY A 77 17.00 2.13 12.45
C GLY A 77 17.80 1.06 13.21
N GLY A 78 19.00 0.68 12.74
CA GLY A 78 19.90 -0.24 13.45
C GLY A 78 19.48 -1.72 13.45
N ALA A 79 18.58 -2.14 12.56
CA ALA A 79 18.17 -3.53 12.49
C ALA A 79 19.15 -4.38 11.62
N PRO A 80 19.44 -5.64 12.01
CA PRO A 80 20.39 -6.50 11.31
C PRO A 80 19.90 -6.78 9.89
N GLU A 81 20.85 -6.85 8.94
CA GLU A 81 20.57 -7.03 7.53
C GLU A 81 19.64 -8.23 7.28
N ALA A 82 18.43 -7.96 6.75
CA ALA A 82 17.52 -9.02 6.36
C ALA A 82 18.10 -9.73 5.13
N GLY A 83 18.40 -11.03 5.26
CA GLY A 83 18.88 -11.86 4.18
C GLY A 83 17.91 -11.91 2.98
N PRO A 84 18.35 -12.45 1.83
CA PRO A 84 17.55 -12.47 0.61
C PRO A 84 16.19 -13.14 0.84
N ILE A 85 15.13 -12.47 0.40
CA ILE A 85 13.76 -13.01 0.42
C ILE A 85 13.75 -14.21 -0.54
N PRO A 86 13.37 -15.42 -0.10
CA PRO A 86 13.26 -16.57 -0.99
C PRO A 86 12.22 -16.28 -2.07
N GLU A 87 12.56 -16.59 -3.33
CA GLU A 87 11.62 -16.44 -4.44
C GLU A 87 10.35 -17.25 -4.19
N PRO A 88 9.16 -16.75 -4.58
CA PRO A 88 7.93 -17.50 -4.47
C PRO A 88 8.07 -18.79 -5.30
N ALA A 89 7.91 -19.94 -4.63
CA ALA A 89 7.88 -21.23 -5.30
C ALA A 89 6.84 -21.15 -6.43
N GLY A 90 7.30 -21.41 -7.66
CA GLY A 90 6.49 -21.32 -8.87
C GLY A 90 5.21 -22.15 -8.82
N PRO A 91 4.29 -21.94 -9.78
CA PRO A 91 2.96 -22.55 -9.73
C PRO A 91 3.07 -24.08 -9.75
N ARG A 92 2.36 -24.74 -8.83
CA ARG A 92 2.02 -26.17 -8.92
C ARG A 92 0.81 -26.35 -9.82
#